data_AF-A0A9P4IDK4-F1
#
_entry.id   AF-A0A9P4IDK4-F1
#
_cell.length_a   1.000
_cell.length_b   1.000
_cell.length_c   1.000
_cell.angle_alpha   90.00
_cell.angle_beta   90.00
_cell.angle_gamma   90.00
#
_symmetry.space_group_name_H-M   'P 1'
#
loop_
_entity.id
_entity.type
_entity.pdbx_description
1 polymer ?
#
loop_
_entity_poly.entity_id
_entity_poly.type
_entity_poly.pdbx_seq_one_letter_code
_entity_poly.pdbx_strand_id
1 'polypeptide(L)'
;MGIPHLLKLLEPFATPAAFPAAPFPGSADGRFHDSGGLAVIDGPGLAYHAYHNALSRRKDARNALEAIPPYHEVCAVVLNWIDALESNGLTIRAIFFDGALPHAKTPVRISRLQHYLNQLILFRRDYPHGFLTPRDWHENKPADQSELFRIQHVPAKLKALPASPFLVPAVIESLLQSKYASITSIVPGEADAYCARYVKRSGGTVITGDTDLLVYDIGLKGSVTFFSDFSLDSKLRSKRYEPAVIARRLHLGSLLKLGFIVMRNRGKSLNECKLLAQNLQNANKEYLKFKEEYEFEVDLPSAFSEVRLSPTGTDKSSLDPRVAEYVHRTKESLSKRVIYLPFLVDDPTRFAAWTSGAAVRRLGYNLDGQAGDRTTVEVQRRGPNMAEVSVPHLRAVECKKAALSLLEDASNWRNELAHSSSAYFWMSFAILLVCKDIVAGGKPLVPKDHLEDILQGQWIGSDWAFIHFSALVQAELYSFRILKQLLGYWKRPLTVETTRAEWMISLEDFLSDLPSLRDLFSSSSLLETDKHEAVISLIYGLPGVVETVPDEPSKESEKKGKKKRKKAKTQAGREGNGSTPNNIFNVLSSNV
;
A
#
# COMPACT_ATOMS: atom_id res chain seq x y z
N MET A 1 2.48 15.06 -0.96
CA MET A 1 1.67 14.81 -2.18
C MET A 1 0.89 16.10 -2.49
N GLY A 2 -0.01 16.09 -3.47
CA GLY A 2 -0.82 17.26 -3.84
C GLY A 2 -0.17 18.24 -4.82
N ILE A 3 -0.69 19.48 -4.83
CA ILE A 3 -0.25 20.61 -5.66
C ILE A 3 1.24 20.95 -5.40
N PRO A 4 2.14 20.62 -6.34
CA PRO A 4 3.57 20.85 -6.16
C PRO A 4 3.89 22.33 -5.95
N HIS A 5 4.87 22.61 -5.09
CA HIS A 5 5.33 23.96 -4.72
C HIS A 5 4.35 24.83 -3.92
N LEU A 6 3.08 24.45 -3.75
CA LEU A 6 2.10 25.27 -3.01
C LEU A 6 2.54 25.51 -1.57
N LEU A 7 2.92 24.45 -0.85
CA LEU A 7 3.36 24.57 0.54
C LEU A 7 4.57 25.50 0.70
N LYS A 8 5.56 25.41 -0.21
CA LYS A 8 6.73 26.29 -0.21
C LYS A 8 6.34 27.76 -0.35
N LEU A 9 5.35 28.07 -1.21
CA LEU A 9 4.86 29.44 -1.40
C LEU A 9 4.05 29.95 -0.20
N LEU A 10 3.39 29.05 0.54
CA LEU A 10 2.55 29.40 1.68
C LEU A 10 3.24 29.29 3.04
N GLU A 11 4.45 28.73 3.10
CA GLU A 11 5.26 28.62 4.32
C GLU A 11 5.40 29.94 5.11
N PRO A 12 5.60 31.12 4.48
CA PRO A 12 5.68 32.38 5.22
C PRO A 12 4.41 32.77 5.98
N PHE A 13 3.27 32.13 5.71
CA PHE A 13 2.01 32.38 6.39
C PHE A 13 1.71 31.39 7.51
N ALA A 14 2.57 30.38 7.71
CA ALA A 14 2.42 29.44 8.80
C ALA A 14 2.50 30.17 10.15
N THR A 15 1.60 29.84 11.06
CA THR A 15 1.66 30.29 12.45
C THR A 15 2.21 29.17 13.33
N PRO A 16 3.09 29.47 14.29
CA PRO A 16 3.55 28.47 15.25
C PRO A 16 2.40 28.08 16.17
N ALA A 17 2.21 26.77 16.36
CA ALA A 17 1.31 26.21 17.34
C ALA A 17 2.12 25.45 18.40
N ALA A 18 1.78 25.61 19.67
CA ALA A 18 2.33 24.84 20.77
C ALA A 18 1.19 24.27 21.60
N PHE A 19 1.26 22.97 21.89
CA PHE A 19 0.23 22.28 22.65
C PHE A 19 0.77 22.03 24.07
N PRO A 20 0.01 22.38 25.12
CA PRO A 20 0.42 22.05 26.48
C PRO A 20 0.39 20.54 26.66
N ALA A 21 1.37 19.99 27.38
CA ALA A 21 1.24 18.63 27.90
C ALA A 21 -0.05 18.57 28.74
N ALA A 22 -0.84 17.50 28.60
CA ALA A 22 -2.12 17.37 29.28
C ALA A 22 -1.99 17.73 30.78
N PRO A 23 -2.96 18.44 31.39
CA PRO A 23 -2.89 18.72 32.81
C PRO A 23 -2.95 17.41 33.60
N PHE A 24 -2.11 17.29 34.63
CA PHE A 24 -2.20 16.27 35.67
C PHE A 24 -3.65 16.11 36.15
N PRO A 25 -4.12 14.89 36.48
CA PRO A 25 -5.45 14.70 37.04
C PRO A 25 -5.50 15.36 38.43
N GLY A 26 -6.14 16.53 38.53
CA GLY A 26 -6.20 17.25 39.80
C GLY A 26 -6.84 18.65 39.82
N SER A 27 -7.38 19.20 38.73
CA SER A 27 -8.20 20.42 38.85
C SER A 27 -9.64 20.04 39.25
N ALA A 28 -9.96 20.25 40.53
CA ALA A 28 -11.26 19.96 41.15
C ALA A 28 -12.45 20.78 40.61
N ASP A 29 -12.23 21.64 39.62
CA ASP A 29 -13.30 22.37 38.95
C ASP A 29 -13.69 21.60 37.70
N GLY A 30 -14.79 20.84 37.76
CA GLY A 30 -15.34 20.01 36.69
C GLY A 30 -15.79 20.75 35.41
N ARG A 31 -15.04 21.76 34.97
CA ARG A 31 -15.14 22.39 33.66
C ARG A 31 -14.08 21.78 32.77
N PHE A 32 -14.49 21.01 31.76
CA PHE A 32 -13.61 20.65 30.65
C PHE A 32 -13.10 21.94 30.00
N HIS A 33 -11.88 22.36 30.33
CA HIS A 33 -11.19 23.38 29.56
C HIS A 33 -10.84 22.78 28.20
N ASP A 34 -11.37 23.42 27.15
CA ASP A 34 -11.13 23.17 25.72
C ASP A 34 -9.68 23.54 25.30
N SER A 35 -8.70 23.26 26.17
CA SER A 35 -7.29 23.66 26.02
C SER A 35 -6.49 22.72 25.13
N GLY A 36 -7.09 21.63 24.66
CA GLY A 36 -6.49 20.69 23.71
C GLY A 36 -6.91 20.96 22.28
N GLY A 37 -5.96 20.96 21.34
CA GLY A 37 -6.28 21.20 19.93
C GLY A 37 -7.08 20.03 19.33
N LEU A 38 -8.27 20.29 18.79
CA LEU A 38 -9.04 19.28 18.07
C LEU A 38 -8.38 18.97 16.71
N ALA A 39 -8.17 17.69 16.42
CA ALA A 39 -7.57 17.26 15.17
C ALA A 39 -8.32 16.11 14.48
N VAL A 40 -8.25 16.12 13.16
CA VAL A 40 -8.65 15.00 12.27
C VAL A 40 -7.44 14.60 11.45
N ILE A 41 -7.25 13.29 11.26
CA ILE A 41 -6.10 12.76 10.54
C ILE A 41 -6.52 12.17 9.19
N ASP A 42 -5.79 12.55 8.16
CA ASP A 42 -5.73 11.86 6.86
C ASP A 42 -5.00 10.52 7.04
N GLY A 43 -5.77 9.43 7.08
CA GLY A 43 -5.30 8.08 7.38
C GLY A 43 -4.29 7.51 6.38
N PRO A 44 -4.52 7.58 5.05
CA PRO A 44 -3.54 7.19 4.05
C PRO A 44 -2.24 7.96 4.23
N GLY A 45 -2.32 9.28 4.41
CA GLY A 45 -1.17 10.12 4.70
C GLY A 45 -0.39 9.66 5.95
N LEU A 46 -1.09 9.31 7.04
CA LEU A 46 -0.50 8.81 8.28
C LEU A 46 0.24 7.49 8.07
N ALA A 47 -0.34 6.55 7.32
CA ALA A 47 0.29 5.26 7.03
C ALA A 47 1.62 5.43 6.26
N TYR A 48 1.64 6.30 5.24
CA TYR A 48 2.87 6.60 4.49
C TYR A 48 3.89 7.39 5.33
N HIS A 49 3.44 8.30 6.21
CA HIS A 49 4.31 8.99 7.15
C HIS A 49 5.02 8.00 8.09
N ALA A 50 4.27 7.09 8.71
CA ALA A 50 4.80 6.06 9.59
C ALA A 50 5.76 5.11 8.85
N TYR A 51 5.43 4.70 7.63
CA TYR A 51 6.33 3.91 6.78
C TYR A 51 7.67 4.62 6.55
N HIS A 52 7.65 5.90 6.20
CA HIS A 52 8.89 6.66 5.99
C HIS A 52 9.66 6.95 7.28
N ASN A 53 8.97 7.11 8.41
CA ASN A 53 9.62 7.18 9.71
C ASN A 53 10.40 5.88 9.99
N ALA A 54 9.74 4.71 9.90
CA ALA A 54 10.39 3.41 10.09
C ALA A 54 11.54 3.19 9.10
N LEU A 55 11.34 3.52 7.82
CA LEU A 55 12.36 3.42 6.78
C LEU A 55 13.60 4.29 7.07
N SER A 56 13.42 5.47 7.68
CA SER A 56 14.53 6.38 8.02
C SER A 56 15.49 5.80 9.07
N ARG A 57 15.03 4.79 9.81
CA ARG A 57 15.80 4.10 10.86
C ARG A 57 16.65 2.96 10.29
N ARG A 58 16.49 2.62 9.00
CA ARG A 58 17.19 1.53 8.31
C ARG A 58 18.54 1.98 7.74
N LYS A 59 19.43 2.49 8.62
CA LYS A 59 20.73 3.06 8.22
C LYS A 59 21.69 2.05 7.61
N ASP A 60 21.60 0.80 8.06
CA ASP A 60 22.48 -0.28 7.62
C ASP A 60 21.99 -1.00 6.36
N ALA A 61 20.79 -0.67 5.87
CA ALA A 61 20.24 -1.29 4.67
C ALA A 61 21.03 -0.87 3.42
N ARG A 62 21.36 -1.85 2.58
CA ARG A 62 22.17 -1.61 1.38
C ARG A 62 21.31 -1.07 0.24
N ASN A 63 20.08 -1.56 0.13
CA ASN A 63 19.13 -1.27 -0.94
C ASN A 63 17.69 -1.16 -0.40
N ALA A 64 16.73 -0.84 -1.28
CA ALA A 64 15.33 -0.66 -0.90
C ALA A 64 14.64 -1.93 -0.40
N LEU A 65 14.97 -3.12 -0.92
CA LEU A 65 14.36 -4.38 -0.49
C LEU A 65 14.74 -4.72 0.95
N GLU A 66 16.02 -4.57 1.28
CA GLU A 66 16.56 -4.72 2.64
C GLU A 66 16.10 -3.62 3.62
N ALA A 67 15.50 -2.55 3.12
CA ALA A 67 15.05 -1.44 3.95
C ALA A 67 13.55 -1.52 4.26
N ILE A 68 12.80 -2.45 3.66
CA ILE A 68 11.35 -2.53 3.83
C ILE A 68 11.04 -2.82 5.30
N PRO A 69 10.38 -1.89 6.02
CA PRO A 69 9.94 -2.17 7.38
C PRO A 69 8.78 -3.19 7.36
N PRO A 70 8.77 -4.17 8.29
CA PRO A 70 7.66 -5.09 8.44
C PRO A 70 6.39 -4.37 8.90
N TYR A 71 5.22 -4.94 8.61
CA TYR A 71 3.93 -4.30 8.90
C TYR A 71 3.74 -4.03 10.40
N HIS A 72 4.19 -4.91 11.29
CA HIS A 72 4.08 -4.71 12.74
C HIS A 72 4.84 -3.46 13.22
N GLU A 73 6.02 -3.17 12.64
CA GLU A 73 6.80 -1.98 12.98
C GLU A 73 6.07 -0.72 12.55
N VAL A 74 5.55 -0.69 11.31
CA VAL A 74 4.82 0.47 10.80
C VAL A 74 3.53 0.71 11.60
N CYS A 75 2.80 -0.35 11.93
CA CYS A 75 1.60 -0.25 12.77
C CYS A 75 1.94 0.28 14.18
N ALA A 76 3.04 -0.17 14.78
CA ALA A 76 3.50 0.35 16.07
C ALA A 76 3.86 1.83 15.99
N VAL A 77 4.55 2.27 14.93
CA VAL A 77 4.84 3.69 14.71
C VAL A 77 3.56 4.51 14.60
N VAL A 78 2.54 4.04 13.87
CA VAL A 78 1.23 4.73 13.79
C VAL A 78 0.61 4.90 15.17
N LEU A 79 0.47 3.83 15.94
CA LEU A 79 -0.18 3.87 17.25
C LEU A 79 0.57 4.78 18.22
N ASN A 80 1.90 4.62 18.30
CA ASN A 80 2.75 5.43 19.17
C ASN A 80 2.72 6.91 18.77
N TRP A 81 2.63 7.21 17.48
CA TRP A 81 2.59 8.58 16.99
C TRP A 81 1.28 9.27 17.39
N ILE A 82 0.15 8.59 17.28
CA ILE A 82 -1.15 9.11 17.74
C ILE A 82 -1.16 9.24 19.27
N ASP A 83 -0.64 8.25 20.00
CA ASP A 83 -0.51 8.30 21.46
C ASP A 83 0.34 9.49 21.92
N ALA A 84 1.43 9.78 21.20
CA ALA A 84 2.29 10.92 21.48
C ALA A 84 1.58 12.25 21.21
N LEU A 85 0.72 12.36 20.18
CA LEU A 85 -0.12 13.55 19.99
C LEU A 85 -1.11 13.73 21.15
N GLU A 86 -1.83 12.68 21.55
CA GLU A 86 -2.82 12.74 22.62
C GLU A 86 -2.20 13.09 23.98
N SER A 87 -1.07 12.46 24.29
CA SER A 87 -0.31 12.72 25.53
C SER A 87 0.21 14.15 25.61
N ASN A 88 0.37 14.82 24.47
CA ASN A 88 0.83 16.20 24.37
C ASN A 88 -0.29 17.21 24.02
N GLY A 89 -1.54 16.89 24.38
CA GLY A 89 -2.62 17.86 24.42
C GLY A 89 -3.39 18.05 23.10
N LEU A 90 -3.23 17.16 22.12
CA LEU A 90 -4.16 17.09 20.99
C LEU A 90 -5.29 16.10 21.29
N THR A 91 -6.47 16.34 20.74
CA THR A 91 -7.59 15.39 20.81
C THR A 91 -7.94 14.95 19.40
N ILE A 92 -7.69 13.67 19.10
CA ILE A 92 -7.97 13.11 17.77
C ILE A 92 -9.44 12.71 17.72
N ARG A 93 -10.19 13.41 16.87
CA ARG A 93 -11.64 13.21 16.73
C ARG A 93 -12.02 12.20 15.66
N ALA A 94 -11.19 12.09 14.62
CA ALA A 94 -11.42 11.18 13.51
C ALA A 94 -10.13 10.85 12.75
N ILE A 95 -10.08 9.66 12.18
CA ILE A 95 -9.05 9.19 11.25
C ILE A 95 -9.80 8.63 10.03
N PHE A 96 -9.69 9.30 8.89
CA PHE A 96 -10.40 8.91 7.68
C PHE A 96 -9.50 8.21 6.68
N PHE A 97 -9.98 7.10 6.11
CA PHE A 97 -9.31 6.35 5.05
C PHE A 97 -10.15 6.34 3.77
N ASP A 98 -9.48 6.40 2.62
CA ASP A 98 -10.11 6.29 1.32
C ASP A 98 -10.92 4.99 1.21
N GLY A 99 -12.13 5.08 0.66
CA GLY A 99 -12.95 3.91 0.36
C GLY A 99 -13.41 3.84 -1.09
N ALA A 100 -13.55 4.96 -1.81
CA ALA A 100 -13.89 4.94 -3.22
C ALA A 100 -13.25 6.12 -3.94
N LEU A 101 -12.26 5.86 -4.79
CA LEU A 101 -11.63 6.91 -5.57
C LEU A 101 -12.52 7.31 -6.77
N PRO A 102 -12.67 8.61 -7.07
CA PRO A 102 -13.43 9.08 -8.22
C PRO A 102 -12.96 8.46 -9.54
N HIS A 103 -13.90 8.08 -10.41
CA HIS A 103 -13.61 7.49 -11.73
C HIS A 103 -12.66 8.36 -12.57
N ALA A 104 -12.78 9.69 -12.47
CA ALA A 104 -11.93 10.65 -13.15
C ALA A 104 -10.43 10.51 -12.82
N LYS A 105 -10.08 9.94 -11.64
CA LYS A 105 -8.69 9.70 -11.21
C LYS A 105 -8.11 8.36 -11.69
N THR A 106 -8.85 7.59 -12.49
CA THR A 106 -8.37 6.33 -13.09
C THR A 106 -7.02 6.49 -13.84
N PRO A 107 -6.82 7.49 -14.72
CA PRO A 107 -5.54 7.68 -15.41
C PRO A 107 -4.36 7.94 -14.46
N VAL A 108 -4.59 8.72 -13.40
CA VAL A 108 -3.58 9.03 -12.38
C VAL A 108 -3.14 7.75 -11.67
N ARG A 109 -4.10 6.87 -11.33
CA ARG A 109 -3.81 5.60 -10.68
C ARG A 109 -3.00 4.65 -11.57
N ILE A 110 -3.38 4.52 -12.84
CA ILE A 110 -2.64 3.68 -13.81
C ILE A 110 -1.22 4.23 -13.98
N SER A 111 -1.07 5.57 -14.11
CA SER A 111 0.24 6.21 -14.20
C SER A 111 1.12 5.93 -12.97
N ARG A 112 0.55 5.99 -11.76
CA ARG A 112 1.25 5.64 -10.51
C ARG A 112 1.69 4.18 -10.47
N LEU A 113 0.82 3.25 -10.86
CA LEU A 113 1.16 1.82 -10.92
C LEU A 113 2.25 1.55 -11.97
N GLN A 114 2.19 2.22 -13.13
CA GLN A 114 3.22 2.13 -14.15
C GLN A 114 4.56 2.70 -13.66
N HIS A 115 4.53 3.77 -12.88
CA HIS A 115 5.73 4.31 -12.23
C HIS A 115 6.37 3.29 -11.29
N TYR A 116 5.57 2.61 -10.45
CA TYR A 116 6.06 1.54 -9.57
C TYR A 116 6.65 0.36 -10.36
N LEU A 117 6.04 0.01 -11.49
CA LEU A 117 6.59 -1.01 -12.39
C LEU A 117 7.96 -0.60 -12.96
N ASN A 118 8.08 0.65 -13.40
CA ASN A 118 9.36 1.17 -13.90
C ASN A 118 10.43 1.17 -12.80
N GLN A 119 10.08 1.53 -11.57
CA GLN A 119 10.98 1.44 -10.41
C GLN A 119 11.45 -0.01 -10.19
N LEU A 120 10.53 -0.98 -10.20
CA LEU A 120 10.85 -2.40 -10.04
C LEU A 120 11.76 -2.93 -11.16
N ILE A 121 11.51 -2.56 -12.41
CA ILE A 121 12.34 -2.95 -13.56
C ILE A 121 13.76 -2.40 -13.43
N LEU A 122 13.90 -1.11 -13.06
CA LEU A 122 15.21 -0.49 -12.84
C LEU A 122 15.93 -1.16 -11.67
N PHE A 123 15.22 -1.42 -10.58
CA PHE A 123 15.77 -2.11 -9.42
C PHE A 123 16.24 -3.53 -9.76
N ARG A 124 15.45 -4.32 -10.50
CA ARG A 124 15.83 -5.66 -10.98
C ARG A 124 17.10 -5.65 -11.83
N ARG A 125 17.27 -4.63 -12.66
CA ARG A 125 18.44 -4.45 -13.52
C ARG A 125 19.69 -4.10 -12.70
N ASP A 126 19.53 -3.23 -11.71
CA ASP A 126 20.65 -2.76 -10.88
C ASP A 126 21.11 -3.85 -9.87
N TYR A 127 20.25 -4.83 -9.55
CA TYR A 127 20.54 -5.96 -8.67
C TYR A 127 20.29 -7.32 -9.37
N PRO A 128 21.09 -7.70 -10.40
CA PRO A 128 20.75 -8.81 -11.29
C PRO A 128 20.85 -10.21 -10.67
N HIS A 129 21.77 -10.38 -9.71
CA HIS A 129 22.11 -11.67 -9.10
C HIS A 129 21.47 -11.89 -7.73
N GLY A 130 20.47 -11.08 -7.36
CA GLY A 130 19.89 -11.12 -6.03
C GLY A 130 20.71 -10.35 -5.01
N PHE A 131 20.59 -10.76 -3.74
CA PHE A 131 21.09 -10.05 -2.58
C PHE A 131 21.98 -10.98 -1.76
N LEU A 132 23.04 -10.42 -1.15
CA LEU A 132 23.78 -11.13 -0.12
C LEU A 132 22.81 -11.49 1.00
N THR A 133 22.95 -12.69 1.58
CA THR A 133 22.14 -13.25 2.67
C THR A 133 21.62 -12.16 3.62
N PRO A 134 20.33 -12.20 4.01
CA PRO A 134 19.79 -11.29 5.00
C PRO A 134 20.73 -11.26 6.20
N ARG A 135 21.18 -10.07 6.62
CA ARG A 135 21.74 -9.95 7.97
C ARG A 135 20.62 -10.28 8.95
N ASP A 136 20.99 -10.82 10.11
CA ASP A 136 20.07 -10.94 11.23
C ASP A 136 19.31 -9.61 11.38
N TRP A 137 18.01 -9.68 11.10
CA TRP A 137 17.13 -8.53 11.18
C TRP A 137 17.02 -8.17 12.65
N HIS A 138 17.86 -7.24 13.11
CA HIS A 138 17.63 -6.64 14.40
C HIS A 138 16.42 -5.72 14.26
N GLU A 139 15.34 -6.08 14.95
CA GLU A 139 14.26 -5.14 15.22
C GLU A 139 14.89 -3.88 15.79
N ASN A 140 14.61 -2.74 15.14
CA ASN A 140 15.00 -1.47 15.71
C ASN A 140 14.29 -1.34 17.05
N LYS A 141 15.03 -0.92 18.08
CA LYS A 141 14.42 -0.57 19.38
C LYS A 141 13.20 0.34 19.14
N PRO A 142 12.15 0.28 19.97
CA PRO A 142 11.04 1.22 19.88
C PRO A 142 11.57 2.66 19.85
N ALA A 143 11.04 3.47 18.93
CA ALA A 143 11.42 4.88 18.84
C ALA A 143 10.99 5.62 20.11
N ASP A 144 11.85 6.49 20.64
CA ASP A 144 11.41 7.47 21.63
C ASP A 144 10.37 8.41 21.01
N GLN A 145 9.49 9.00 21.82
CA GLN A 145 8.45 9.91 21.33
C GLN A 145 9.05 11.07 20.52
N SER A 146 10.22 11.58 20.91
CA SER A 146 10.91 12.64 20.18
C SER A 146 11.38 12.20 18.77
N GLU A 147 11.70 10.92 18.59
CA GLU A 147 12.10 10.33 17.31
C GLU A 147 10.91 10.10 16.37
N LEU A 148 9.70 9.89 16.92
CA LEU A 148 8.47 9.72 16.13
C LEU A 148 8.15 10.99 15.30
N PHE A 149 8.43 12.17 15.85
CA PHE A 149 8.23 13.45 15.17
C PHE A 149 9.43 13.91 14.35
N ARG A 150 10.57 13.21 14.41
CA ARG A 150 11.78 13.54 13.66
C ARG A 150 12.01 12.52 12.55
N ILE A 151 11.45 12.77 11.36
CA ILE A 151 11.82 11.99 10.17
C ILE A 151 13.23 12.40 9.74
N GLN A 152 14.17 11.46 9.85
CA GLN A 152 15.51 11.62 9.31
C GLN A 152 15.47 11.50 7.78
N HIS A 153 16.42 12.15 7.11
CA HIS A 153 16.53 12.07 5.65
C HIS A 153 16.69 10.61 5.20
N VAL A 154 15.73 10.11 4.42
CA VAL A 154 15.79 8.78 3.80
C VAL A 154 16.56 8.85 2.47
N PRO A 155 17.71 8.16 2.33
CA PRO A 155 18.47 8.11 1.08
C PRO A 155 17.63 7.61 -0.09
N ALA A 156 17.84 8.17 -1.29
CA ALA A 156 17.09 7.81 -2.50
C ALA A 156 17.15 6.31 -2.82
N LYS A 157 18.30 5.66 -2.58
CA LYS A 157 18.49 4.21 -2.78
C LYS A 157 17.54 3.34 -1.95
N LEU A 158 17.09 3.81 -0.78
CA LEU A 158 16.16 3.07 0.08
C LEU A 158 14.70 3.30 -0.33
N LYS A 159 14.45 4.28 -1.21
CA LYS A 159 13.14 4.59 -1.82
C LYS A 159 13.05 4.13 -3.27
N ALA A 160 13.99 3.28 -3.71
CA ALA A 160 14.07 2.79 -5.08
C ALA A 160 12.92 1.83 -5.44
N LEU A 161 12.22 1.28 -4.44
CA LEU A 161 11.01 0.49 -4.57
C LEU A 161 9.81 1.23 -3.95
N PRO A 162 8.57 0.91 -4.38
CA PRO A 162 7.37 1.42 -3.73
C PRO A 162 7.24 0.93 -2.28
N ALA A 163 6.39 1.60 -1.50
CA ALA A 163 6.06 1.15 -0.16
C ALA A 163 5.35 -0.21 -0.16
N SER A 164 5.41 -0.91 0.98
CA SER A 164 4.85 -2.27 1.13
C SER A 164 3.40 -2.37 0.63
N PRO A 165 3.04 -3.42 -0.12
CA PRO A 165 1.77 -3.52 -0.85
C PRO A 165 0.53 -3.39 0.03
N PHE A 166 0.61 -3.91 1.26
CA PHE A 166 -0.49 -3.96 2.21
C PHE A 166 -0.33 -2.96 3.37
N LEU A 167 0.41 -1.87 3.14
CA LEU A 167 0.68 -0.83 4.15
C LEU A 167 -0.61 -0.25 4.76
N VAL A 168 -1.45 0.39 3.94
CA VAL A 168 -2.67 1.05 4.40
C VAL A 168 -3.64 0.05 5.06
N PRO A 169 -3.88 -1.14 4.49
CA PRO A 169 -4.81 -2.11 5.09
C PRO A 169 -4.32 -2.67 6.43
N ALA A 170 -3.01 -2.90 6.58
CA ALA A 170 -2.43 -3.32 7.86
C ALA A 170 -2.63 -2.25 8.95
N VAL A 171 -2.42 -0.97 8.60
CA VAL A 171 -2.63 0.15 9.52
C VAL A 171 -4.10 0.28 9.94
N ILE A 172 -5.04 0.15 8.99
CA ILE A 172 -6.49 0.18 9.29
C ILE A 172 -6.84 -0.89 10.32
N GLU A 173 -6.39 -2.13 10.12
CA GLU A 173 -6.67 -3.21 11.08
C GLU A 173 -6.08 -2.94 12.45
N SER A 174 -4.83 -2.48 12.51
CA SER A 174 -4.17 -2.18 13.77
C SER A 174 -4.91 -1.06 14.53
N LEU A 175 -5.44 -0.06 13.83
CA LEU A 175 -6.25 1.00 14.44
C LEU A 175 -7.59 0.46 14.97
N LEU A 176 -8.27 -0.38 14.20
CA LEU A 176 -9.55 -1.00 14.58
C LEU A 176 -9.43 -2.03 15.71
N GLN A 177 -8.24 -2.56 15.93
CA GLN A 177 -7.90 -3.44 17.06
C GLN A 177 -7.38 -2.68 18.28
N SER A 178 -7.28 -1.34 18.21
CA SER A 178 -6.77 -0.47 19.28
C SER A 178 -7.88 0.39 19.91
N LYS A 179 -7.52 1.28 20.86
CA LYS A 179 -8.44 2.29 21.42
C LYS A 179 -8.99 3.27 20.38
N TYR A 180 -8.38 3.36 19.20
CA TYR A 180 -8.78 4.27 18.12
C TYR A 180 -9.87 3.71 17.20
N ALA A 181 -10.39 2.51 17.48
CA ALA A 181 -11.37 1.84 16.65
C ALA A 181 -12.65 2.67 16.43
N SER A 182 -13.12 3.39 17.45
CA SER A 182 -14.36 4.20 17.37
C SER A 182 -14.22 5.48 16.56
N ILE A 183 -12.99 5.94 16.30
CA ILE A 183 -12.71 7.17 15.56
C ILE A 183 -12.06 6.90 14.19
N THR A 184 -11.88 5.64 13.82
CA THR A 184 -11.29 5.23 12.53
C THR A 184 -12.40 4.81 11.58
N SER A 185 -12.48 5.44 10.41
CA SER A 185 -13.52 5.17 9.42
C SER A 185 -12.98 5.16 7.99
N ILE A 186 -13.54 4.26 7.18
CA ILE A 186 -13.32 4.23 5.73
C ILE A 186 -14.50 4.92 5.08
N VAL A 187 -14.23 5.98 4.32
CA VAL A 187 -15.26 6.88 3.79
C VAL A 187 -15.61 6.49 2.34
N PRO A 188 -16.86 6.67 1.88
CA PRO A 188 -17.25 6.40 0.50
C PRO A 188 -16.80 7.55 -0.42
N GLY A 189 -15.48 7.71 -0.52
CA GLY A 189 -14.81 8.80 -1.22
C GLY A 189 -13.32 8.83 -0.88
N GLU A 190 -12.71 9.99 -1.08
CA GLU A 190 -11.34 10.29 -0.64
C GLU A 190 -11.34 10.88 0.77
N ALA A 191 -10.35 10.49 1.58
CA ALA A 191 -10.25 10.91 2.98
C ALA A 191 -10.08 12.43 3.13
N ASP A 192 -9.42 13.08 2.17
CA ASP A 192 -9.14 14.51 2.16
C ASP A 192 -10.42 15.36 2.22
N ALA A 193 -11.41 15.06 1.37
CA ALA A 193 -12.70 15.72 1.35
C ALA A 193 -13.47 15.56 2.67
N TYR A 194 -13.42 14.38 3.29
CA TYR A 194 -14.08 14.13 4.57
C TYR A 194 -13.37 14.84 5.73
N CYS A 195 -12.04 14.86 5.73
CA CYS A 195 -11.27 15.65 6.70
C CYS A 195 -11.62 17.14 6.60
N ALA A 196 -11.61 17.68 5.37
CA ALA A 196 -11.94 19.07 5.10
C ALA A 196 -13.35 19.42 5.56
N ARG A 197 -14.33 18.58 5.21
CA ARG A 197 -15.74 18.80 5.61
C ARG A 197 -15.92 18.74 7.12
N TYR A 198 -15.27 17.79 7.80
CA TYR A 198 -15.36 17.67 9.25
C TYR A 198 -14.88 18.94 9.95
N VAL A 199 -13.71 19.44 9.55
CA VAL A 199 -13.13 20.67 10.10
C VAL A 199 -13.94 21.89 9.71
N LYS A 200 -14.51 21.95 8.49
CA LYS A 200 -15.44 23.03 8.09
C LYS A 200 -16.65 23.14 9.02
N ARG A 201 -17.21 22.02 9.48
CA ARG A 201 -18.37 22.02 10.40
C ARG A 201 -17.98 22.26 11.85
N SER A 202 -16.89 21.65 12.31
CA SER A 202 -16.57 21.53 13.74
C SER A 202 -15.44 22.46 14.19
N GLY A 203 -14.70 23.08 13.26
CA GLY A 203 -13.42 23.71 13.54
C GLY A 203 -12.30 22.70 13.78
N GLY A 204 -11.11 23.21 14.09
CA GLY A 204 -9.95 22.38 14.44
C GLY A 204 -8.86 22.35 13.35
N THR A 205 -8.03 21.32 13.41
CA THR A 205 -6.89 21.11 12.50
C THR A 205 -7.05 19.81 11.73
N VAL A 206 -6.84 19.82 10.42
CA VAL A 206 -6.53 18.58 9.68
C VAL A 206 -5.03 18.33 9.73
N ILE A 207 -4.65 17.10 10.04
CA ILE A 207 -3.28 16.61 9.98
C ILE A 207 -3.10 15.74 8.73
N THR A 208 -2.20 16.13 7.83
CA THR A 208 -2.03 15.48 6.52
C THR A 208 -0.59 15.56 5.97
N GLY A 209 -0.30 14.81 4.92
CA GLY A 209 0.91 14.93 4.09
C GLY A 209 0.61 15.46 2.69
N ASP A 210 -0.65 15.82 2.42
CA ASP A 210 -1.14 16.28 1.14
C ASP A 210 -1.41 17.78 1.16
N THR A 211 -0.76 18.51 0.25
CA THR A 211 -0.92 19.97 0.15
C THR A 211 -2.26 20.39 -0.43
N ASP A 212 -3.01 19.46 -1.02
CA ASP A 212 -4.35 19.70 -1.57
C ASP A 212 -5.33 20.18 -0.48
N LEU A 213 -5.14 19.78 0.78
CA LEU A 213 -5.96 20.28 1.89
C LEU A 213 -5.85 21.78 2.16
N LEU A 214 -4.82 22.46 1.64
CA LEU A 214 -4.74 23.92 1.74
C LEU A 214 -5.73 24.63 0.81
N VAL A 215 -6.23 23.96 -0.24
CA VAL A 215 -7.15 24.57 -1.21
C VAL A 215 -8.62 24.20 -0.98
N TYR A 216 -8.89 23.16 -0.18
CA TYR A 216 -10.22 22.87 0.30
C TYR A 216 -10.77 24.01 1.18
N ASP A 217 -12.07 24.23 1.11
CA ASP A 217 -12.76 25.07 2.08
C ASP A 217 -12.95 24.29 3.39
N ILE A 218 -12.11 24.61 4.38
CA ILE A 218 -12.17 24.05 5.74
C ILE A 218 -12.79 25.01 6.76
N GLY A 219 -13.47 26.07 6.29
CA GLY A 219 -14.14 27.05 7.14
C GLY A 219 -13.20 28.05 7.83
N LEU A 220 -13.80 29.04 8.51
CA LEU A 220 -13.08 30.16 9.14
C LEU A 220 -12.28 29.76 10.39
N LYS A 221 -12.66 28.66 11.04
CA LYS A 221 -12.02 28.11 12.25
C LYS A 221 -11.18 26.87 11.96
N GLY A 222 -10.99 26.55 10.67
CA GLY A 222 -10.24 25.39 10.22
C GLY A 222 -8.78 25.73 9.93
N SER A 223 -7.93 24.74 10.15
CA SER A 223 -6.51 24.84 9.83
C SER A 223 -5.94 23.50 9.35
N VAL A 224 -4.75 23.54 8.77
CA VAL A 224 -3.99 22.39 8.31
C VAL A 224 -2.63 22.39 8.98
N THR A 225 -2.17 21.22 9.41
CA THR A 225 -0.79 20.98 9.89
C THR A 225 -0.23 19.78 9.17
N PHE A 226 1.01 19.85 8.70
CA PHE A 226 1.63 18.72 8.03
C PHE A 226 2.28 17.76 9.02
N PHE A 227 2.29 16.46 8.71
CA PHE A 227 2.98 15.47 9.56
C PHE A 227 4.46 15.84 9.80
N SER A 228 5.12 16.43 8.80
CA SER A 228 6.52 16.87 8.86
C SER A 228 6.76 18.11 9.72
N ASP A 229 5.70 18.84 10.10
CA ASP A 229 5.84 20.08 10.87
C ASP A 229 5.84 19.84 12.38
N PHE A 230 5.48 18.64 12.83
CA PHE A 230 5.52 18.31 14.25
C PHE A 230 6.94 18.19 14.76
N SER A 231 7.17 18.70 15.97
CA SER A 231 8.41 18.51 16.71
C SER A 231 8.08 18.40 18.20
N LEU A 232 8.80 17.51 18.89
CA LEU A 232 8.66 17.33 20.33
C LEU A 232 10.02 17.61 20.99
N ASP A 233 10.08 18.74 21.70
CA ASP A 233 11.15 19.06 22.63
C ASP A 233 10.58 19.03 24.06
N SER A 234 10.38 20.17 24.71
CA SER A 234 9.69 20.26 26.01
C SER A 234 8.16 20.31 25.91
N LYS A 235 7.64 20.64 24.72
CA LYS A 235 6.22 20.70 24.37
C LYS A 235 6.08 20.31 22.91
N LEU A 236 4.94 19.73 22.55
CA LEU A 236 4.63 19.47 21.15
C LEU A 236 4.42 20.80 20.42
N ARG A 237 5.15 20.99 19.32
CA ARG A 237 5.05 22.16 18.45
C ARG A 237 4.73 21.74 17.04
N SER A 238 4.03 22.61 16.32
CA SER A 238 3.80 22.44 14.88
C SER A 238 3.68 23.77 14.15
N LYS A 239 3.65 23.70 12.81
CA LYS A 239 3.21 24.80 11.95
C LYS A 239 1.73 24.62 11.62
N ARG A 240 0.97 25.70 11.73
CA ARG A 240 -0.46 25.75 11.40
C ARG A 240 -0.70 26.68 10.24
N TYR A 241 -1.47 26.21 9.27
CA TYR A 241 -1.89 26.97 8.10
C TYR A 241 -3.39 27.18 8.19
N GLU A 242 -3.86 28.42 8.13
CA GLU A 242 -5.29 28.77 8.20
C GLU A 242 -5.76 29.26 6.82
N PRO A 243 -6.25 28.38 5.92
CA PRO A 243 -6.50 28.72 4.52
C PRO A 243 -7.34 29.99 4.32
N ALA A 244 -8.39 30.18 5.13
CA ALA A 244 -9.24 31.37 5.08
C ALA A 244 -8.51 32.66 5.51
N VAL A 245 -7.58 32.58 6.45
CA VAL A 245 -6.75 33.72 6.87
C VAL A 245 -5.70 34.04 5.81
N ILE A 246 -5.04 33.02 5.27
CA ILE A 246 -4.05 33.15 4.21
C ILE A 246 -4.69 33.78 2.96
N ALA A 247 -5.86 33.28 2.52
CA ALA A 247 -6.59 33.82 1.39
C ALA A 247 -6.91 35.32 1.58
N ARG A 248 -7.41 35.71 2.77
CA ARG A 248 -7.68 37.12 3.09
C ARG A 248 -6.41 37.99 3.04
N ARG A 249 -5.29 37.51 3.61
CA ARG A 249 -3.99 38.22 3.55
C ARG A 249 -3.48 38.37 2.12
N LEU A 250 -3.78 37.41 1.25
CA LEU A 250 -3.45 37.46 -0.17
C LEU A 250 -4.47 38.25 -1.01
N HIS A 251 -5.54 38.79 -0.40
CA HIS A 251 -6.66 39.43 -1.10
C HIS A 251 -7.28 38.51 -2.17
N LEU A 252 -7.53 37.26 -1.78
CA LEU A 252 -8.20 36.22 -2.56
C LEU A 252 -9.45 35.76 -1.82
N GLY A 253 -10.50 35.37 -2.57
CA GLY A 253 -11.71 34.78 -1.99
C GLY A 253 -11.49 33.37 -1.42
N SER A 254 -10.58 32.61 -2.03
CA SER A 254 -10.12 31.30 -1.55
C SER A 254 -8.74 30.98 -2.11
N LEU A 255 -8.04 30.00 -1.52
CA LEU A 255 -6.75 29.51 -2.05
C LEU A 255 -6.91 28.61 -3.28
N LEU A 256 -8.14 28.23 -3.65
CA LEU A 256 -8.40 27.30 -4.75
C LEU A 256 -7.89 27.83 -6.11
N LYS A 257 -8.14 29.11 -6.41
CA LYS A 257 -7.60 29.74 -7.62
C LYS A 257 -6.08 29.78 -7.62
N LEU A 258 -5.48 30.07 -6.45
CA LEU A 258 -4.03 30.09 -6.30
C LEU A 258 -3.44 28.70 -6.57
N GLY A 259 -4.04 27.65 -6.00
CA GLY A 259 -3.66 26.26 -6.23
C GLY A 259 -3.66 25.88 -7.70
N PHE A 260 -4.74 26.20 -8.43
CA PHE A 260 -4.83 25.98 -9.88
C PHE A 260 -3.69 26.66 -10.65
N ILE A 261 -3.40 27.94 -10.33
CA ILE A 261 -2.33 28.69 -10.97
C ILE A 261 -0.95 28.08 -10.67
N VAL A 262 -0.69 27.74 -9.42
CA VAL A 262 0.58 27.12 -8.98
C VAL A 262 0.79 25.77 -9.67
N MET A 263 -0.25 24.94 -9.74
CA MET A 263 -0.20 23.65 -10.41
C MET A 263 0.24 23.77 -11.88
N ARG A 264 -0.25 24.82 -12.58
CA ARG A 264 0.06 25.06 -14.00
C ARG A 264 1.36 25.80 -14.25
N ASN A 265 1.77 26.67 -13.33
CA ASN A 265 2.89 27.59 -13.53
C ASN A 265 4.01 27.26 -12.54
N ARG A 266 4.62 26.08 -12.68
CA ARG A 266 5.73 25.67 -11.82
C ARG A 266 6.89 26.67 -11.95
N GLY A 267 7.37 27.18 -10.81
CA GLY A 267 8.53 28.08 -10.75
C GLY A 267 8.22 29.57 -10.64
N LYS A 268 6.96 30.00 -10.77
CA LYS A 268 6.57 31.41 -10.52
C LYS A 268 6.62 31.74 -9.03
N SER A 269 6.90 33.02 -8.74
CA SER A 269 6.85 33.56 -7.39
C SER A 269 5.41 33.67 -6.87
N LEU A 270 5.25 33.77 -5.55
CA LEU A 270 3.93 33.93 -4.93
C LEU A 270 3.17 35.15 -5.47
N ASN A 271 3.85 36.28 -5.66
CA ASN A 271 3.22 37.52 -6.14
C ASN A 271 2.70 37.37 -7.57
N GLU A 272 3.46 36.72 -8.46
CA GLU A 272 3.00 36.44 -9.82
C GLU A 272 1.80 35.47 -9.82
N CYS A 273 1.87 34.39 -9.02
CA CYS A 273 0.77 33.45 -8.89
C CYS A 273 -0.49 34.13 -8.33
N LYS A 274 -0.35 35.03 -7.35
CA LYS A 274 -1.45 35.83 -6.79
C LYS A 274 -2.09 36.71 -7.86
N LEU A 275 -1.31 37.49 -8.61
CA LEU A 275 -1.84 38.38 -9.65
C LEU A 275 -2.61 37.59 -10.72
N LEU A 276 -2.07 36.44 -11.13
CA LEU A 276 -2.75 35.54 -12.07
C LEU A 276 -4.04 34.96 -11.47
N ALA A 277 -4.04 34.59 -10.19
CA ALA A 277 -5.23 34.08 -9.51
C ALA A 277 -6.33 35.14 -9.36
N GLN A 278 -5.97 36.40 -9.13
CA GLN A 278 -6.91 37.53 -9.07
C GLN A 278 -7.56 37.80 -10.43
N ASN A 279 -6.79 37.69 -11.51
CA ASN A 279 -7.26 37.92 -12.87
C ASN A 279 -7.89 36.68 -13.53
N LEU A 280 -7.90 35.53 -12.86
CA LEU A 280 -8.49 34.30 -13.38
C LEU A 280 -10.02 34.41 -13.45
N GLN A 281 -10.55 34.39 -14.66
CA GLN A 281 -11.99 34.40 -14.93
C GLN A 281 -12.67 33.14 -14.34
N ASN A 282 -13.78 33.33 -13.65
CA ASN A 282 -14.55 32.22 -13.05
C ASN A 282 -15.09 31.24 -14.11
N ALA A 283 -15.35 31.71 -15.33
CA ALA A 283 -15.83 30.90 -16.44
C ALA A 283 -14.72 30.10 -17.16
N ASN A 284 -13.47 30.15 -16.70
CA ASN A 284 -12.39 29.37 -17.30
C ASN A 284 -12.67 27.86 -17.15
N LYS A 285 -12.85 27.17 -18.29
CA LYS A 285 -13.24 25.75 -18.31
C LYS A 285 -12.27 24.83 -17.59
N GLU A 286 -10.97 25.11 -17.67
CA GLU A 286 -9.94 24.27 -17.05
C GLU A 286 -9.88 24.48 -15.54
N TYR A 287 -10.14 25.70 -15.07
CA TYR A 287 -10.33 26.00 -13.66
C TYR A 287 -11.61 25.38 -13.12
N LEU A 288 -12.73 25.42 -13.85
CA LEU A 288 -13.98 24.79 -13.43
C LEU A 288 -13.79 23.28 -13.22
N LYS A 289 -13.13 22.60 -14.15
CA LYS A 289 -12.80 21.17 -14.00
C LYS A 289 -11.90 20.90 -12.78
N PHE A 290 -10.94 21.78 -12.51
CA PHE A 290 -10.11 21.67 -11.30
C PHE A 290 -10.93 21.92 -10.03
N LYS A 291 -11.83 22.90 -10.04
CA LYS A 291 -12.69 23.31 -8.93
C LYS A 291 -13.67 22.20 -8.53
N GLU A 292 -14.20 21.45 -9.49
CA GLU A 292 -15.06 20.28 -9.26
C GLU A 292 -14.42 19.23 -8.34
N GLU A 293 -13.08 19.11 -8.34
CA GLU A 293 -12.38 18.14 -7.46
C GLU A 293 -12.43 18.53 -5.98
N TYR A 294 -12.63 19.82 -5.66
CA TYR A 294 -12.56 20.36 -4.30
C TYR A 294 -13.90 20.88 -3.78
N GLU A 295 -14.91 20.97 -4.65
CA GLU A 295 -16.28 21.38 -4.34
C GLU A 295 -17.22 20.18 -4.36
N PHE A 296 -16.94 19.20 -3.50
CA PHE A 296 -17.82 18.06 -3.32
C PHE A 296 -18.58 18.17 -2.00
N GLU A 297 -19.91 18.10 -2.06
CA GLU A 297 -20.72 17.96 -0.85
C GLU A 297 -20.67 16.49 -0.39
N VAL A 298 -19.80 16.21 0.59
CA VAL A 298 -19.88 14.94 1.33
C VAL A 298 -20.96 15.06 2.41
N ASP A 299 -21.84 14.06 2.46
CA ASP A 299 -22.66 13.79 3.63
C ASP A 299 -21.77 13.23 4.73
N LEU A 300 -21.44 14.08 5.72
CA LEU A 300 -20.85 13.54 6.94
C LEU A 300 -21.92 12.72 7.66
N PRO A 301 -21.63 11.48 8.05
CA PRO A 301 -22.54 10.68 8.87
C PRO A 301 -23.05 11.49 10.07
N SER A 302 -24.37 11.56 10.22
CA SER A 302 -25.05 12.04 11.43
C SER A 302 -24.70 11.11 12.58
N ALA A 303 -23.75 11.54 13.41
CA ALA A 303 -23.01 10.70 14.36
C ALA A 303 -22.11 9.66 13.69
N PHE A 304 -20.88 9.53 14.18
CA PHE A 304 -19.87 8.56 13.73
C PHE A 304 -20.30 7.07 13.84
N SER A 305 -21.56 6.81 14.14
CA SER A 305 -22.26 5.54 14.00
C SER A 305 -22.70 5.19 12.58
N GLU A 306 -22.89 6.16 11.66
CA GLU A 306 -23.68 5.89 10.43
C GLU A 306 -22.94 5.90 9.08
N VAL A 307 -21.63 6.14 9.01
CA VAL A 307 -20.80 5.80 7.83
C VAL A 307 -19.61 4.97 8.29
N ARG A 308 -19.94 3.91 9.01
CA ARG A 308 -19.31 2.63 8.67
C ARG A 308 -19.93 2.25 7.32
N LEU A 309 -19.23 1.59 6.41
CA LEU A 309 -19.87 0.82 5.34
C LEU A 309 -20.63 -0.40 5.96
N SER A 310 -21.42 -0.17 7.00
CA SER A 310 -22.30 -1.10 7.69
C SER A 310 -23.70 -0.49 7.82
N PRO A 311 -24.65 -0.87 6.96
CA PRO A 311 -26.05 -0.57 7.19
C PRO A 311 -26.63 -1.60 8.17
N THR A 312 -26.05 -1.70 9.38
CA THR A 312 -26.54 -2.31 10.64
C THR A 312 -25.33 -2.77 11.47
N GLY A 313 -25.10 -2.07 12.57
CA GLY A 313 -23.94 -2.28 13.43
C GLY A 313 -23.99 -3.59 14.19
N THR A 314 -23.00 -4.46 13.96
CA THR A 314 -22.45 -5.43 14.92
C THR A 314 -21.12 -6.01 14.45
N ASP A 315 -20.87 -6.09 13.12
CA ASP A 315 -19.64 -6.70 12.60
C ASP A 315 -18.48 -5.71 12.39
N LYS A 316 -17.37 -5.91 13.11
CA LYS A 316 -16.12 -5.12 13.09
C LYS A 316 -15.28 -5.29 11.80
N SER A 317 -15.80 -5.91 10.74
CA SER A 317 -15.04 -6.08 9.50
C SER A 317 -15.04 -4.78 8.69
N SER A 318 -14.00 -3.96 8.83
CA SER A 318 -13.77 -2.89 7.85
C SER A 318 -13.28 -3.50 6.54
N LEU A 319 -13.83 -3.04 5.43
CA LEU A 319 -13.32 -3.40 4.10
C LEU A 319 -11.92 -2.82 3.91
N ASP A 320 -11.02 -3.51 3.21
CA ASP A 320 -9.83 -2.88 2.67
C ASP A 320 -10.24 -1.75 1.70
N PRO A 321 -9.50 -0.63 1.56
CA PRO A 321 -9.82 0.42 0.59
C PRO A 321 -10.10 -0.04 -0.84
N ARG A 322 -9.42 -1.07 -1.35
CA ARG A 322 -9.65 -1.59 -2.71
C ARG A 322 -10.91 -2.44 -2.78
N VAL A 323 -11.20 -3.19 -1.72
CA VAL A 323 -12.46 -3.96 -1.60
C VAL A 323 -13.64 -3.01 -1.39
N ALA A 324 -13.47 -1.97 -0.58
CA ALA A 324 -14.44 -0.89 -0.40
C ALA A 324 -14.76 -0.23 -1.74
N GLU A 325 -13.74 0.06 -2.56
CA GLU A 325 -13.94 0.68 -3.86
C GLU A 325 -14.64 -0.27 -4.84
N TYR A 326 -14.21 -1.54 -4.87
CA TYR A 326 -14.86 -2.57 -5.68
C TYR A 326 -16.35 -2.67 -5.34
N VAL A 327 -16.67 -2.74 -4.05
CA VAL A 327 -18.04 -2.80 -3.53
C VAL A 327 -18.82 -1.53 -3.83
N HIS A 328 -18.23 -0.35 -3.63
CA HIS A 328 -18.88 0.93 -3.92
C HIS A 328 -19.31 1.01 -5.39
N ARG A 329 -18.41 0.64 -6.31
CA ARG A 329 -18.68 0.60 -7.76
C ARG A 329 -19.76 -0.40 -8.15
N THR A 330 -20.04 -1.42 -7.33
CA THR A 330 -21.17 -2.34 -7.60
C THR A 330 -22.53 -1.65 -7.49
N LYS A 331 -22.63 -0.56 -6.72
CA LYS A 331 -23.87 0.21 -6.55
C LYS A 331 -24.16 1.15 -7.72
N GLU A 332 -23.13 1.50 -8.51
CA GLU A 332 -23.24 2.45 -9.63
C GLU A 332 -23.81 1.82 -10.93
N SER A 333 -24.32 0.58 -10.89
CA SER A 333 -24.86 -0.16 -12.05
C SER A 333 -23.91 -0.23 -13.26
N LEU A 334 -22.59 -0.18 -13.03
CA LEU A 334 -21.60 -0.32 -14.08
C LEU A 334 -21.50 -1.79 -14.54
N SER A 335 -21.57 -2.02 -15.84
CA SER A 335 -21.39 -3.35 -16.46
C SER A 335 -19.99 -3.95 -16.21
N LYS A 336 -19.01 -3.09 -15.89
CA LYS A 336 -17.61 -3.45 -15.64
C LYS A 336 -17.21 -3.07 -14.21
N ARG A 337 -16.98 -4.07 -13.36
CA ARG A 337 -16.42 -3.87 -12.02
C ARG A 337 -14.91 -3.92 -12.10
N VAL A 338 -14.23 -2.95 -11.51
CA VAL A 338 -12.77 -2.86 -11.56
C VAL A 338 -12.21 -2.97 -10.14
N ILE A 339 -11.18 -3.79 -9.98
CA ILE A 339 -10.39 -3.87 -8.75
C ILE A 339 -8.91 -3.62 -9.10
N TYR A 340 -8.27 -2.74 -8.32
CA TYR A 340 -6.85 -2.41 -8.49
C TYR A 340 -6.04 -3.19 -7.46
N LEU A 341 -5.42 -4.28 -7.90
CA LEU A 341 -4.67 -5.14 -6.98
C LEU A 341 -3.43 -4.41 -6.44
N PRO A 342 -3.04 -4.62 -5.16
CA PRO A 342 -1.82 -4.04 -4.60
C PRO A 342 -0.57 -4.29 -5.46
N PHE A 343 0.36 -3.33 -5.52
CA PHE A 343 1.58 -3.51 -6.31
C PHE A 343 2.58 -4.41 -5.54
N LEU A 344 2.74 -5.66 -5.97
CA LEU A 344 3.68 -6.60 -5.37
C LEU A 344 5.08 -6.45 -5.99
N VAL A 345 6.12 -6.60 -5.18
CA VAL A 345 7.51 -6.65 -5.63
C VAL A 345 7.82 -8.09 -6.04
N ASP A 346 7.70 -8.39 -7.33
CA ASP A 346 7.99 -9.70 -7.93
C ASP A 346 9.12 -9.59 -8.98
N ASP A 347 9.55 -10.72 -9.58
CA ASP A 347 10.49 -10.67 -10.71
C ASP A 347 9.76 -10.18 -11.98
N PRO A 348 10.07 -8.97 -12.49
CA PRO A 348 9.36 -8.41 -13.63
C PRO A 348 9.63 -9.17 -14.94
N THR A 349 10.63 -10.06 -14.97
CA THR A 349 10.92 -10.94 -16.12
C THR A 349 10.02 -12.18 -16.16
N ARG A 350 9.28 -12.46 -15.07
CA ARG A 350 8.34 -13.57 -14.95
C ARG A 350 6.90 -13.10 -15.09
N PHE A 351 5.98 -14.06 -15.09
CA PHE A 351 4.54 -13.81 -15.03
C PHE A 351 4.18 -13.04 -13.74
N ALA A 352 3.02 -12.38 -13.70
CA ALA A 352 2.61 -11.57 -12.56
C ALA A 352 2.32 -12.44 -11.33
N ALA A 353 2.76 -12.00 -10.15
CA ALA A 353 2.46 -12.68 -8.89
C ALA A 353 0.94 -12.86 -8.65
N TRP A 354 0.13 -11.89 -9.10
CA TRP A 354 -1.33 -11.93 -9.01
C TRP A 354 -2.01 -13.00 -9.87
N THR A 355 -1.26 -13.79 -10.64
CA THR A 355 -1.79 -15.05 -11.19
C THR A 355 -2.12 -16.03 -10.07
N SER A 356 -1.37 -16.02 -8.97
CA SER A 356 -1.72 -16.75 -7.74
C SER A 356 -2.98 -16.16 -7.11
N GLY A 357 -3.81 -17.02 -6.53
CA GLY A 357 -5.03 -16.65 -5.83
C GLY A 357 -6.16 -16.22 -6.74
N ALA A 358 -5.99 -16.27 -8.07
CA ALA A 358 -7.01 -15.87 -9.02
C ALA A 358 -8.31 -16.69 -8.84
N ALA A 359 -8.20 -17.99 -8.55
CA ALA A 359 -9.36 -18.84 -8.25
C ALA A 359 -10.09 -18.39 -6.98
N VAL A 360 -9.35 -18.06 -5.92
CA VAL A 360 -9.89 -17.57 -4.63
C VAL A 360 -10.59 -16.22 -4.80
N ARG A 361 -9.98 -15.26 -5.50
CA ARG A 361 -10.61 -13.96 -5.79
C ARG A 361 -11.86 -14.12 -6.66
N ARG A 362 -11.81 -15.02 -7.64
CA ARG A 362 -12.95 -15.34 -8.50
C ARG A 362 -14.14 -15.83 -7.69
N LEU A 363 -13.95 -16.66 -6.65
CA LEU A 363 -15.03 -17.01 -5.72
C LEU A 363 -15.65 -15.75 -5.10
N GLY A 364 -14.83 -14.82 -4.63
CA GLY A 364 -15.27 -13.56 -4.01
C GLY A 364 -16.11 -12.68 -4.93
N TYR A 365 -15.73 -12.58 -6.22
CA TYR A 365 -16.46 -11.77 -7.19
C TYR A 365 -17.87 -12.28 -7.51
N ASN A 366 -18.17 -13.54 -7.20
CA ASN A 366 -19.46 -14.20 -7.48
C ASN A 366 -20.46 -14.14 -6.31
N LEU A 367 -20.10 -13.49 -5.19
CA LEU A 367 -20.88 -13.53 -3.95
C LEU A 367 -22.12 -12.64 -3.94
N ASP A 368 -22.28 -11.74 -4.90
CA ASP A 368 -23.45 -10.85 -4.98
C ASP A 368 -24.69 -11.54 -5.58
N GLY A 369 -24.61 -12.85 -5.86
CA GLY A 369 -25.73 -13.67 -6.34
C GLY A 369 -26.15 -13.40 -7.80
N GLN A 370 -25.49 -12.47 -8.48
CA GLN A 370 -25.82 -12.06 -9.84
C GLN A 370 -25.01 -12.89 -10.83
N ALA A 371 -25.38 -14.15 -11.00
CA ALA A 371 -24.71 -15.07 -11.93
C ALA A 371 -25.01 -14.74 -13.40
N GLY A 372 -24.00 -14.91 -14.27
CA GLY A 372 -24.14 -14.83 -15.73
C GLY A 372 -23.59 -13.53 -16.37
N ASP A 373 -22.79 -13.68 -17.43
CA ASP A 373 -22.15 -12.68 -18.31
C ASP A 373 -21.36 -11.51 -17.69
N ARG A 374 -21.30 -11.41 -16.37
CA ARG A 374 -20.50 -10.39 -15.67
C ARG A 374 -19.02 -10.74 -15.67
N THR A 375 -18.22 -9.68 -15.73
CA THR A 375 -16.76 -9.76 -15.66
C THR A 375 -16.28 -8.75 -14.62
N THR A 376 -15.39 -9.20 -13.75
CA THR A 376 -14.56 -8.30 -12.95
C THR A 376 -13.25 -8.07 -13.67
N VAL A 377 -12.78 -6.84 -13.70
CA VAL A 377 -11.50 -6.46 -14.29
C VAL A 377 -10.50 -6.20 -13.18
N GLU A 378 -9.43 -6.99 -13.19
CA GLU A 378 -8.29 -6.80 -12.31
C GLU A 378 -7.24 -5.94 -13.02
N VAL A 379 -6.82 -4.85 -12.39
CA VAL A 379 -5.68 -4.06 -12.88
C VAL A 379 -4.42 -4.59 -12.21
N GLN A 380 -3.53 -5.18 -13.01
CA GLN A 380 -2.31 -5.86 -12.56
C GLN A 380 -1.18 -5.76 -13.60
N ARG A 381 0.02 -6.21 -13.24
CA ARG A 381 1.18 -6.24 -14.15
C ARG A 381 0.95 -7.24 -15.29
N ARG A 382 1.32 -6.89 -16.51
CA ARG A 382 1.41 -7.79 -17.67
C ARG A 382 2.64 -7.44 -18.49
N GLY A 383 3.73 -8.19 -18.25
CA GLY A 383 5.04 -7.87 -18.81
C GLY A 383 5.52 -6.48 -18.35
N PRO A 384 5.88 -5.56 -19.27
CA PRO A 384 6.38 -4.23 -18.93
C PRO A 384 5.27 -3.19 -18.69
N ASN A 385 3.99 -3.57 -18.74
CA ASN A 385 2.87 -2.64 -18.62
C ASN A 385 1.92 -3.03 -17.48
N MET A 386 1.24 -2.04 -16.92
CA MET A 386 0.02 -2.25 -16.14
C MET A 386 -1.15 -2.46 -17.10
N ALA A 387 -1.91 -3.53 -16.89
CA ALA A 387 -2.98 -3.93 -17.78
C ALA A 387 -4.24 -4.34 -17.01
N GLU A 388 -5.36 -4.18 -17.69
CA GLU A 388 -6.65 -4.74 -17.29
C GLU A 388 -6.71 -6.22 -17.71
N VAL A 389 -7.09 -7.08 -16.77
CA VAL A 389 -7.30 -8.51 -16.97
C VAL A 389 -8.72 -8.85 -16.60
N SER A 390 -9.49 -9.32 -17.59
CA SER A 390 -10.86 -9.77 -17.40
C SER A 390 -10.90 -11.11 -16.67
N VAL A 391 -11.65 -11.15 -15.58
CA VAL A 391 -11.97 -12.34 -14.79
C VAL A 391 -13.47 -12.60 -14.95
N PRO A 392 -13.86 -13.53 -15.85
CA PRO A 392 -15.25 -13.92 -16.04
C PRO A 392 -15.81 -14.48 -14.74
N HIS A 393 -17.06 -14.18 -14.43
CA HIS A 393 -17.73 -14.78 -13.29
C HIS A 393 -17.96 -16.29 -13.52
N LEU A 394 -18.19 -17.03 -12.45
CA LEU A 394 -18.49 -18.46 -12.49
C LEU A 394 -20.01 -18.63 -12.57
N ARG A 395 -20.47 -19.73 -13.14
CA ARG A 395 -21.87 -20.13 -12.92
C ARG A 395 -22.05 -20.55 -11.47
N ALA A 396 -23.26 -20.42 -10.93
CA ALA A 396 -23.55 -20.74 -9.53
C ALA A 396 -23.08 -22.16 -9.12
N VAL A 397 -23.27 -23.16 -10.00
CA VAL A 397 -22.82 -24.54 -9.78
C VAL A 397 -21.30 -24.66 -9.71
N GLU A 398 -20.59 -23.97 -10.60
CA GLU A 398 -19.12 -23.98 -10.65
C GLU A 398 -18.53 -23.25 -9.44
N CYS A 399 -19.16 -22.15 -9.03
CA CYS A 399 -18.80 -21.40 -7.82
C CYS A 399 -18.92 -22.29 -6.58
N LYS A 400 -20.06 -22.97 -6.40
CA LYS A 400 -20.25 -23.93 -5.29
C LYS A 400 -19.22 -25.04 -5.32
N LYS A 401 -18.95 -25.64 -6.49
CA LYS A 401 -17.95 -26.72 -6.62
C LYS A 401 -16.55 -26.24 -6.24
N ALA A 402 -16.14 -25.08 -6.72
CA ALA A 402 -14.83 -24.50 -6.41
C ALA A 402 -14.70 -24.15 -4.91
N ALA A 403 -15.77 -23.64 -4.29
CA ALA A 403 -15.79 -23.37 -2.85
C ALA A 403 -15.63 -24.65 -2.01
N LEU A 404 -16.38 -25.72 -2.35
CA LEU A 404 -16.28 -27.00 -1.63
C LEU A 404 -14.91 -27.65 -1.82
N SER A 405 -14.34 -27.61 -3.02
CA SER A 405 -12.99 -28.11 -3.28
C SER A 405 -11.93 -27.39 -2.45
N LEU A 406 -12.04 -26.06 -2.30
CA LEU A 406 -11.14 -25.27 -1.46
C LEU A 406 -11.27 -25.63 0.03
N LEU A 407 -12.49 -25.84 0.52
CA LEU A 407 -12.76 -26.27 1.90
C LEU A 407 -12.23 -27.67 2.18
N GLU A 408 -12.34 -28.58 1.23
CA GLU A 408 -11.79 -29.94 1.33
C GLU A 408 -10.26 -29.91 1.39
N ASP A 409 -9.61 -29.18 0.48
CA ASP A 409 -8.16 -28.98 0.48
C ASP A 409 -7.66 -28.39 1.81
N ALA A 410 -8.37 -27.36 2.32
CA ALA A 410 -8.03 -26.72 3.58
C ALA A 410 -8.21 -27.65 4.78
N SER A 411 -9.29 -28.44 4.81
CA SER A 411 -9.57 -29.38 5.90
C SER A 411 -8.53 -30.49 5.95
N ASN A 412 -8.19 -31.05 4.79
CA ASN A 412 -7.12 -32.05 4.67
C ASN A 412 -5.79 -31.49 5.15
N TRP A 413 -5.41 -30.28 4.71
CA TRP A 413 -4.17 -29.64 5.14
C TRP A 413 -4.14 -29.33 6.64
N ARG A 414 -5.28 -28.91 7.20
CA ARG A 414 -5.40 -28.62 8.63
C ARG A 414 -5.22 -29.87 9.49
N ASN A 415 -5.68 -31.03 9.01
CA ASN A 415 -5.49 -32.31 9.68
C ASN A 415 -4.01 -32.74 9.70
N GLU A 416 -3.28 -32.54 8.60
CA GLU A 416 -1.83 -32.80 8.53
C GLU A 416 -1.03 -31.91 9.48
N LEU A 417 -1.49 -30.67 9.70
CA LEU A 417 -0.83 -29.68 10.56
C LEU A 417 -1.61 -29.44 11.86
N ALA A 418 -2.15 -30.50 12.46
CA ALA A 418 -2.87 -30.42 13.72
C ALA A 418 -2.05 -29.63 14.78
N HIS A 419 -2.76 -28.84 15.59
CA HIS A 419 -2.16 -28.01 16.65
C HIS A 419 -1.17 -26.93 16.15
N SER A 420 -1.20 -26.55 14.87
CA SER A 420 -0.52 -25.33 14.41
C SER A 420 -1.28 -24.07 14.78
N SER A 421 -0.54 -22.99 14.95
CA SER A 421 -1.10 -21.64 15.05
C SER A 421 -1.80 -21.28 13.75
N SER A 422 -2.79 -20.38 13.85
CA SER A 422 -3.51 -19.91 12.66
C SER A 422 -2.56 -19.28 11.63
N ALA A 423 -1.61 -18.46 12.06
CA ALA A 423 -0.64 -17.83 11.15
C ALA A 423 0.19 -18.87 10.38
N TYR A 424 0.70 -19.90 11.06
CA TYR A 424 1.46 -20.96 10.41
C TYR A 424 0.61 -21.80 9.46
N PHE A 425 -0.63 -22.14 9.85
CA PHE A 425 -1.59 -22.83 8.97
C PHE A 425 -1.83 -22.04 7.68
N TRP A 426 -2.17 -20.76 7.78
CA TRP A 426 -2.48 -19.94 6.60
C TRP A 426 -1.26 -19.74 5.71
N MET A 427 -0.08 -19.54 6.29
CA MET A 427 1.18 -19.43 5.56
C MET A 427 1.49 -20.70 4.77
N SER A 428 1.52 -21.85 5.45
CA SER A 428 1.80 -23.14 4.83
C SER A 428 0.75 -23.55 3.80
N PHE A 429 -0.54 -23.22 4.04
CA PHE A 429 -1.61 -23.49 3.09
C PHE A 429 -1.49 -22.64 1.83
N ALA A 430 -1.13 -21.36 1.95
CA ALA A 430 -0.85 -20.52 0.78
C ALA A 430 0.35 -21.04 -0.02
N ILE A 431 1.43 -21.46 0.66
CA ILE A 431 2.57 -22.11 0.01
C ILE A 431 2.12 -23.37 -0.75
N LEU A 432 1.31 -24.23 -0.15
CA LEU A 432 0.76 -25.43 -0.78
C LEU A 432 0.03 -25.09 -2.09
N LEU A 433 -0.87 -24.10 -2.07
CA LEU A 433 -1.66 -23.71 -3.25
C LEU A 433 -0.77 -23.15 -4.36
N VAL A 434 0.19 -22.28 -4.01
CA VAL A 434 1.18 -21.77 -4.97
C VAL A 434 1.98 -22.92 -5.60
N CYS A 435 2.43 -23.88 -4.80
CA CYS A 435 3.19 -25.05 -5.27
C CYS A 435 2.33 -25.94 -6.17
N LYS A 436 1.07 -26.21 -5.81
CA LYS A 436 0.11 -26.94 -6.67
C LYS A 436 -0.03 -26.26 -8.04
N ASP A 437 -0.18 -24.94 -8.07
CA ASP A 437 -0.29 -24.17 -9.33
C ASP A 437 0.99 -24.22 -10.18
N ILE A 438 2.17 -24.15 -9.55
CA ILE A 438 3.47 -24.28 -10.22
C ILE A 438 3.62 -25.66 -10.87
N VAL A 439 3.31 -26.72 -10.13
CA VAL A 439 3.40 -28.12 -10.59
C VAL A 439 2.38 -28.38 -11.70
N ALA A 440 1.14 -27.93 -11.55
CA ALA A 440 0.11 -28.04 -12.59
C ALA A 440 0.52 -27.30 -13.88
N GLY A 441 1.29 -26.22 -13.76
CA GLY A 441 1.89 -25.50 -14.88
C GLY A 441 3.13 -26.17 -15.50
N GLY A 442 3.53 -27.36 -15.03
CA GLY A 442 4.68 -28.11 -15.53
C GLY A 442 6.03 -27.47 -15.21
N LYS A 443 6.10 -26.61 -14.18
CA LYS A 443 7.33 -25.92 -13.77
C LYS A 443 7.94 -26.61 -12.54
N PRO A 444 9.28 -26.61 -12.41
CA PRO A 444 9.92 -27.11 -11.19
C PRO A 444 9.58 -26.22 -10.00
N LEU A 445 9.51 -26.83 -8.81
CA LEU A 445 9.37 -26.10 -7.55
C LEU A 445 10.61 -25.25 -7.25
N VAL A 446 10.44 -24.26 -6.38
CA VAL A 446 11.56 -23.53 -5.79
C VAL A 446 12.37 -24.44 -4.87
N PRO A 447 13.67 -24.16 -4.59
CA PRO A 447 14.48 -24.91 -3.63
C PRO A 447 13.82 -25.02 -2.24
N LYS A 448 14.14 -26.11 -1.51
CA LYS A 448 13.64 -26.36 -0.14
C LYS A 448 13.94 -25.21 0.80
N ASP A 449 15.17 -24.67 0.73
CA ASP A 449 15.61 -23.53 1.53
C ASP A 449 14.72 -22.29 1.34
N HIS A 450 14.17 -22.06 0.14
CA HIS A 450 13.24 -20.94 -0.08
C HIS A 450 11.89 -21.15 0.61
N LEU A 451 11.41 -22.40 0.70
CA LEU A 451 10.21 -22.72 1.46
C LEU A 451 10.46 -22.54 2.95
N GLU A 452 11.60 -23.03 3.42
CA GLU A 452 12.01 -22.92 4.82
C GLU A 452 12.13 -21.44 5.25
N ASP A 453 12.80 -20.61 4.46
CA ASP A 453 12.95 -19.18 4.70
C ASP A 453 11.59 -18.47 4.85
N ILE A 454 10.61 -18.76 3.98
CA ILE A 454 9.26 -18.16 4.09
C ILE A 454 8.52 -18.66 5.33
N LEU A 455 8.64 -19.95 5.66
CA LEU A 455 8.07 -20.52 6.88
C LEU A 455 8.69 -19.92 8.14
N GLN A 456 9.96 -19.52 8.11
CA GLN A 456 10.61 -18.73 9.17
C GLN A 456 10.20 -17.24 9.17
N GLY A 457 9.34 -16.82 8.25
CA GLY A 457 8.90 -15.44 8.10
C GLY A 457 9.92 -14.50 7.46
N GLN A 458 10.88 -15.04 6.71
CA GLN A 458 11.74 -14.23 5.85
C GLN A 458 10.97 -13.83 4.59
N TRP A 459 11.02 -12.53 4.26
CA TRP A 459 10.38 -11.97 3.06
C TRP A 459 11.38 -11.35 2.09
N ILE A 460 12.66 -11.45 2.42
CA ILE A 460 13.76 -10.85 1.68
C ILE A 460 14.70 -11.97 1.29
N GLY A 461 14.68 -12.29 0.01
CA GLY A 461 15.42 -13.40 -0.54
C GLY A 461 16.86 -13.08 -0.89
N SER A 462 17.66 -14.12 -0.95
CA SER A 462 18.99 -14.11 -1.56
C SER A 462 18.92 -13.96 -3.08
N ASP A 463 17.80 -14.32 -3.73
CA ASP A 463 17.65 -14.23 -5.18
C ASP A 463 16.23 -13.84 -5.65
N TRP A 464 16.11 -13.63 -6.97
CA TRP A 464 14.85 -13.26 -7.61
C TRP A 464 13.84 -14.40 -7.73
N ALA A 465 14.28 -15.66 -7.67
CA ALA A 465 13.36 -16.79 -7.63
C ALA A 465 12.63 -16.81 -6.27
N PHE A 466 13.34 -16.58 -5.17
CA PHE A 466 12.75 -16.39 -3.85
C PHE A 466 11.80 -15.19 -3.85
N ILE A 467 12.25 -14.02 -4.32
CA ILE A 467 11.42 -12.80 -4.30
C ILE A 467 10.11 -13.02 -5.05
N HIS A 468 10.20 -13.62 -6.24
CA HIS A 468 9.00 -13.92 -7.02
C HIS A 468 8.08 -14.93 -6.31
N PHE A 469 8.64 -15.98 -5.70
CA PHE A 469 7.85 -16.95 -4.95
C PHE A 469 7.18 -16.35 -3.71
N SER A 470 7.90 -15.52 -2.95
CA SER A 470 7.34 -14.77 -1.82
C SER A 470 6.19 -13.85 -2.26
N ALA A 471 6.27 -13.27 -3.46
CA ALA A 471 5.21 -12.45 -4.02
C ALA A 471 3.98 -13.27 -4.43
N LEU A 472 4.16 -14.49 -4.94
CA LEU A 472 3.06 -15.43 -5.22
C LEU A 472 2.31 -15.79 -3.92
N VAL A 473 3.05 -16.13 -2.85
CA VAL A 473 2.48 -16.42 -1.53
C VAL A 473 1.74 -15.20 -0.96
N GLN A 474 2.31 -14.00 -1.07
CA GLN A 474 1.64 -12.75 -0.68
C GLN A 474 0.32 -12.54 -1.46
N ALA A 475 0.33 -12.80 -2.77
CA ALA A 475 -0.87 -12.69 -3.61
C ALA A 475 -1.96 -13.70 -3.19
N GLU A 476 -1.58 -14.93 -2.87
CA GLU A 476 -2.49 -15.99 -2.40
C GLU A 476 -3.14 -15.59 -1.06
N LEU A 477 -2.32 -15.25 -0.07
CA LEU A 477 -2.77 -14.83 1.26
C LEU A 477 -3.71 -13.62 1.21
N TYR A 478 -3.36 -12.61 0.39
CA TYR A 478 -4.21 -11.44 0.23
C TYR A 478 -5.50 -11.76 -0.53
N SER A 479 -5.51 -12.78 -1.39
CA SER A 479 -6.72 -13.23 -2.09
C SER A 479 -7.74 -13.85 -1.12
N PHE A 480 -7.29 -14.61 -0.12
CA PHE A 480 -8.17 -15.07 0.98
C PHE A 480 -8.77 -13.91 1.76
N ARG A 481 -7.98 -12.85 1.98
CA ARG A 481 -8.46 -11.65 2.64
C ARG A 481 -9.53 -10.90 1.84
N ILE A 482 -9.34 -10.77 0.52
CA ILE A 482 -10.38 -10.24 -0.38
C ILE A 482 -11.66 -11.08 -0.26
N LEU A 483 -11.53 -12.41 -0.32
CA LEU A 483 -12.67 -13.32 -0.18
C LEU A 483 -13.39 -13.16 1.17
N LYS A 484 -12.65 -13.11 2.29
CA LYS A 484 -13.19 -12.88 3.64
C LYS A 484 -13.99 -11.58 3.73
N GLN A 485 -13.43 -10.49 3.20
CA GLN A 485 -14.09 -9.18 3.24
C GLN A 485 -15.33 -9.11 2.35
N LEU A 486 -15.29 -9.71 1.16
CA LEU A 486 -16.46 -9.79 0.29
C LEU A 486 -17.56 -10.67 0.90
N LEU A 487 -17.22 -11.82 1.49
CA LEU A 487 -18.18 -12.66 2.23
C LEU A 487 -18.85 -11.88 3.36
N GLY A 488 -18.06 -11.16 4.17
CA GLY A 488 -18.59 -10.32 5.26
C GLY A 488 -19.50 -9.18 4.77
N TYR A 489 -19.21 -8.60 3.60
CA TYR A 489 -20.06 -7.56 3.02
C TYR A 489 -21.39 -8.12 2.50
N TRP A 490 -21.36 -9.19 1.70
CA TRP A 490 -22.55 -9.79 1.07
C TRP A 490 -23.36 -10.68 2.02
N LYS A 491 -22.89 -10.92 3.25
CA LYS A 491 -23.67 -11.50 4.37
C LYS A 491 -24.91 -10.67 4.73
N ARG A 492 -24.93 -9.38 4.39
CA ARG A 492 -25.96 -8.43 4.84
C ARG A 492 -27.14 -8.43 3.87
N PRO A 493 -28.37 -8.68 4.34
CA PRO A 493 -29.53 -8.80 3.46
C PRO A 493 -29.75 -7.49 2.71
N LEU A 494 -29.63 -7.53 1.37
CA LEU A 494 -29.97 -6.40 0.50
C LEU A 494 -31.50 -6.23 0.39
N THR A 495 -32.25 -7.31 0.61
CA THR A 495 -33.71 -7.38 0.72
C THR A 495 -34.11 -8.62 1.53
N VAL A 496 -35.32 -8.63 2.08
CA VAL A 496 -35.92 -9.73 2.86
C VAL A 496 -35.97 -11.02 2.03
N GLU A 497 -35.70 -12.18 2.66
CA GLU A 497 -35.80 -13.56 2.14
C GLU A 497 -34.75 -14.05 1.10
N THR A 498 -33.46 -14.09 1.47
CA THR A 498 -32.56 -15.06 0.83
C THR A 498 -31.71 -15.76 1.88
N THR A 499 -32.03 -17.03 2.15
CA THR A 499 -31.23 -17.88 3.05
C THR A 499 -29.84 -18.04 2.45
N ARG A 500 -28.81 -17.67 3.20
CA ARG A 500 -27.42 -17.80 2.78
C ARG A 500 -27.08 -19.27 2.53
N ALA A 501 -26.42 -19.56 1.41
CA ALA A 501 -26.07 -20.93 1.07
C ALA A 501 -25.05 -21.52 2.07
N GLU A 502 -25.21 -22.80 2.44
CA GLU A 502 -24.38 -23.50 3.43
C GLU A 502 -22.87 -23.44 3.12
N TRP A 503 -22.49 -23.52 1.85
CA TRP A 503 -21.09 -23.42 1.43
C TRP A 503 -20.49 -22.03 1.69
N MET A 504 -21.30 -20.95 1.65
CA MET A 504 -20.85 -19.60 1.99
C MET A 504 -20.67 -19.41 3.50
N ILE A 505 -21.45 -20.13 4.31
CA ILE A 505 -21.31 -20.16 5.77
C ILE A 505 -20.01 -20.91 6.09
N SER A 506 -19.82 -22.09 5.51
CA SER A 506 -18.61 -22.91 5.70
C SER A 506 -17.33 -22.15 5.29
N LEU A 507 -17.37 -21.39 4.19
CA LEU A 507 -16.26 -20.52 3.79
C LEU A 507 -15.98 -19.39 4.79
N GLU A 508 -17.02 -18.76 5.36
CA GLU A 508 -16.81 -17.72 6.37
C GLU A 508 -16.22 -18.30 7.65
N ASP A 509 -16.72 -19.45 8.09
CA ASP A 509 -16.20 -20.16 9.26
C ASP A 509 -14.73 -20.53 9.03
N PHE A 510 -14.40 -21.08 7.86
CA PHE A 510 -13.02 -21.35 7.46
C PHE A 510 -12.14 -20.10 7.50
N LEU A 511 -12.61 -18.97 6.96
CA LEU A 511 -11.84 -17.72 6.91
C LEU A 511 -11.84 -16.94 8.23
N SER A 512 -12.64 -17.35 9.22
CA SER A 512 -12.84 -16.60 10.47
C SER A 512 -11.53 -16.42 11.24
N ASP A 513 -10.69 -17.45 11.25
CA ASP A 513 -9.40 -17.47 11.95
C ASP A 513 -8.23 -16.86 11.16
N LEU A 514 -8.46 -16.42 9.91
CA LEU A 514 -7.44 -15.73 9.09
C LEU A 514 -6.85 -14.52 9.86
N PRO A 515 -5.53 -14.52 10.14
CA PRO A 515 -4.89 -13.49 10.96
C PRO A 515 -4.92 -12.07 10.34
N SER A 516 -4.54 -11.09 11.16
CA SER A 516 -4.29 -9.73 10.69
C SER A 516 -3.09 -9.69 9.74
N LEU A 517 -2.98 -8.67 8.88
CA LEU A 517 -1.78 -8.50 8.04
C LEU A 517 -0.51 -8.33 8.87
N ARG A 518 -0.65 -7.72 10.05
CA ARG A 518 0.44 -7.57 11.00
C ARG A 518 0.97 -8.93 11.43
N ASP A 519 0.08 -9.85 11.80
CA ASP A 519 0.47 -11.15 12.37
C ASP A 519 0.88 -12.14 11.29
N LEU A 520 0.20 -12.12 10.13
CA LEU A 520 0.43 -13.05 9.02
C LEU A 520 1.83 -12.91 8.39
N PHE A 521 2.38 -11.69 8.42
CA PHE A 521 3.68 -11.35 7.86
C PHE A 521 4.72 -11.05 8.95
N SER A 522 4.48 -11.52 10.19
CA SER A 522 5.41 -11.40 11.32
C SER A 522 6.14 -12.71 11.54
N SER A 523 7.46 -12.68 11.61
CA SER A 523 8.30 -13.86 11.90
C SER A 523 7.98 -14.49 13.25
N SER A 524 7.68 -13.67 14.26
CA SER A 524 7.30 -14.14 15.60
C SER A 524 6.01 -14.98 15.62
N SER A 525 5.11 -14.78 14.65
CA SER A 525 3.88 -15.56 14.52
C SER A 525 4.07 -16.90 13.83
N LEU A 526 5.24 -17.15 13.24
CA LEU A 526 5.54 -18.33 12.42
C LEU A 526 6.58 -19.26 13.06
N LEU A 527 6.81 -19.12 14.38
CA LEU A 527 7.80 -19.90 15.12
C LEU A 527 7.32 -21.34 15.39
N GLU A 528 7.24 -22.17 14.34
CA GLU A 528 6.92 -23.60 14.41
C GLU A 528 7.96 -24.43 13.64
N THR A 529 9.23 -24.20 13.98
CA THR A 529 10.38 -24.79 13.28
C THR A 529 10.36 -26.32 13.27
N ASP A 530 9.76 -26.94 14.29
CA ASP A 530 9.56 -28.39 14.41
C ASP A 530 8.65 -28.97 13.31
N LYS A 531 7.84 -28.14 12.65
CA LYS A 531 6.90 -28.55 11.59
C LYS A 531 7.37 -28.21 10.18
N HIS A 532 8.48 -27.48 10.02
CA HIS A 532 8.95 -27.03 8.70
C HIS A 532 9.30 -28.21 7.79
N GLU A 533 10.06 -29.18 8.30
CA GLU A 533 10.49 -30.36 7.54
C GLU A 533 9.31 -31.20 7.06
N ALA A 534 8.29 -31.38 7.92
CA ALA A 534 7.06 -32.08 7.57
C ALA A 534 6.31 -31.37 6.43
N VAL A 535 6.10 -30.05 6.53
CA VAL A 535 5.44 -29.24 5.49
C VAL A 535 6.20 -29.33 4.17
N ILE A 536 7.53 -29.16 4.19
CA ILE A 536 8.37 -29.24 2.99
C ILE A 536 8.27 -30.63 2.37
N SER A 537 8.31 -31.69 3.18
CA SER A 537 8.20 -33.07 2.70
C SER A 537 6.86 -33.35 2.04
N LEU A 538 5.75 -32.85 2.61
CA LEU A 538 4.41 -32.95 2.02
C LEU A 538 4.33 -32.23 0.67
N ILE A 539 4.91 -31.03 0.56
CA ILE A 539 4.93 -30.25 -0.69
C ILE A 539 5.74 -30.94 -1.78
N TYR A 540 6.92 -31.48 -1.44
CA TYR A 540 7.74 -32.22 -2.41
C TYR A 540 7.19 -33.60 -2.75
N GLY A 541 6.32 -34.16 -1.91
CA GLY A 541 5.55 -35.36 -2.19
C GLY A 541 4.36 -35.17 -3.13
N LEU A 542 4.07 -33.93 -3.59
CA LEU A 542 2.96 -33.68 -4.50
C LEU A 542 3.15 -34.44 -5.84
N PRO A 543 2.06 -35.02 -6.40
CA PRO A 543 2.12 -35.68 -7.70
C PRO A 543 2.63 -34.73 -8.79
N GLY A 544 3.62 -35.16 -9.57
CA GLY A 544 4.18 -34.38 -10.68
C GLY A 544 5.38 -33.50 -10.32
N VAL A 545 5.83 -33.50 -9.07
CA VAL A 545 7.09 -32.86 -8.68
C VAL A 545 8.27 -33.63 -9.29
N VAL A 546 9.10 -32.93 -10.06
CA VAL A 546 10.39 -33.44 -10.51
C VAL A 546 11.45 -32.78 -9.66
N GLU A 547 12.13 -33.54 -8.80
CA GLU A 547 13.29 -33.02 -8.09
C GLU A 547 14.37 -32.64 -9.11
N THR A 548 14.72 -31.36 -9.16
CA THR A 548 15.89 -30.92 -9.91
C THR A 548 17.13 -31.40 -9.17
N VAL A 549 17.66 -32.55 -9.56
CA VAL A 549 19.01 -32.95 -9.17
C VAL A 549 19.96 -31.88 -9.70
N PRO A 550 20.82 -31.25 -8.87
CA PRO A 550 21.84 -30.34 -9.38
C PRO A 550 22.71 -31.12 -10.37
N ASP A 551 22.77 -30.67 -11.62
CA ASP A 551 23.70 -31.23 -12.60
C ASP A 551 25.12 -31.17 -12.01
N GLU A 552 25.70 -32.32 -11.68
CA GLU A 552 27.15 -32.40 -11.53
C GLU A 552 27.76 -31.86 -12.83
N PRO A 553 28.73 -30.93 -12.76
CA PRO A 553 29.32 -30.37 -13.96
C PRO A 553 29.99 -31.50 -14.75
N SER A 554 29.32 -31.95 -15.81
CA SER A 554 29.86 -32.97 -16.69
C SER A 554 31.20 -32.50 -17.23
N LYS A 555 32.22 -33.36 -17.15
CA LYS A 555 33.61 -33.12 -17.61
C LYS A 555 33.71 -32.71 -19.09
N GLU A 556 32.60 -32.75 -19.85
CA GLU A 556 32.49 -32.23 -21.21
C GLU A 556 32.38 -30.70 -21.29
N SER A 557 31.73 -30.06 -20.32
CA SER A 557 31.55 -28.60 -20.29
C SER A 557 32.90 -27.87 -20.08
N GLU A 558 33.77 -28.40 -19.22
CA GLU A 558 35.15 -27.90 -19.04
C GLU A 558 36.02 -28.10 -20.28
N LYS A 559 35.85 -29.20 -21.02
CA LYS A 559 36.61 -29.45 -22.26
C LYS A 559 36.20 -28.50 -23.38
N LYS A 560 34.91 -28.14 -23.50
CA LYS A 560 34.43 -27.13 -24.45
C LYS A 560 34.89 -25.72 -24.07
N GLY A 561 34.90 -25.37 -22.78
CA GLY A 561 35.44 -24.10 -22.26
C GLY A 561 36.95 -23.93 -22.52
N LYS A 562 37.75 -24.98 -22.28
CA LYS A 562 39.20 -24.98 -22.55
C LYS A 562 39.52 -24.88 -24.05
N LYS A 563 38.73 -25.50 -24.94
CA LYS A 563 38.90 -25.36 -26.41
C LYS A 563 38.57 -23.95 -26.93
N LYS A 564 37.52 -23.30 -26.42
CA LYS A 564 37.19 -21.90 -26.79
C LYS A 564 38.25 -20.91 -26.30
N ARG A 565 38.78 -21.09 -25.08
CA ARG A 565 39.80 -20.22 -24.48
C ARG A 565 41.17 -20.37 -25.17
N LYS A 566 41.48 -21.55 -25.72
CA LYS A 566 42.71 -21.77 -26.51
C LYS A 566 42.64 -21.15 -27.91
N LYS A 567 41.44 -21.06 -28.52
CA LYS A 567 41.25 -20.41 -29.84
C LYS A 567 41.32 -18.87 -29.77
N ALA A 568 40.86 -18.27 -28.67
CA ALA A 568 40.93 -16.82 -28.46
C ALA A 568 42.36 -16.31 -28.18
N LYS A 569 43.22 -17.12 -27.54
CA LYS A 569 44.63 -16.74 -27.30
C LYS A 569 45.51 -16.78 -28.55
N THR A 570 45.19 -17.61 -29.54
CA THR A 570 45.96 -17.66 -30.79
C THR A 570 45.64 -16.50 -31.74
N GLN A 571 44.48 -15.86 -31.57
CA GLN A 571 44.00 -14.78 -32.46
C GLN A 571 44.38 -13.38 -31.96
N ALA A 572 44.77 -13.23 -30.68
CA ALA A 572 45.24 -11.97 -30.10
C ALA A 572 46.78 -11.76 -30.19
N GLY A 573 47.52 -12.68 -30.83
CA GLY A 573 48.98 -12.65 -30.95
C GLY A 573 49.52 -12.13 -32.29
N ARG A 574 48.66 -11.71 -33.22
CA ARG A 574 49.05 -11.13 -34.51
C ARG A 574 48.17 -9.93 -34.79
N GLU A 575 48.57 -8.78 -34.27
CA GLU A 575 48.41 -7.44 -34.88
C GLU A 575 48.79 -6.39 -33.83
N GLY A 576 50.06 -5.98 -33.90
CA GLY A 576 50.58 -4.84 -33.18
C GLY A 576 51.71 -4.24 -33.99
N ASN A 577 51.42 -3.17 -34.75
CA ASN A 577 52.26 -1.98 -34.83
C ASN A 577 51.64 -0.89 -35.71
N GLY A 578 51.56 0.33 -35.16
CA GLY A 578 51.75 1.56 -35.94
C GLY A 578 50.68 2.65 -35.83
N SER A 579 51.03 3.74 -35.14
CA SER A 579 50.66 5.15 -35.41
C SER A 579 49.35 5.74 -34.83
N THR A 580 49.51 6.53 -33.76
CA THR A 580 48.63 7.61 -33.23
C THR A 580 48.84 8.94 -33.97
N PRO A 581 48.18 10.08 -33.61
CA PRO A 581 46.73 10.38 -33.59
C PRO A 581 46.43 11.74 -34.30
N ASN A 582 45.19 12.10 -34.64
CA ASN A 582 44.75 13.51 -34.49
C ASN A 582 43.26 13.80 -34.63
N ASN A 583 42.89 14.83 -33.88
CA ASN A 583 41.62 15.51 -33.68
C ASN A 583 41.21 16.33 -34.92
N ILE A 584 39.91 16.41 -35.27
CA ILE A 584 39.37 17.32 -36.30
C ILE A 584 38.13 18.04 -35.76
N PHE A 585 38.33 19.29 -35.32
CA PHE A 585 37.38 20.38 -35.42
C PHE A 585 38.19 21.64 -35.74
N ASN A 586 38.28 22.00 -37.04
CA ASN A 586 38.47 23.35 -37.60
C ASN A 586 38.84 23.23 -39.12
N VAL A 587 38.03 23.79 -40.06
CA VAL A 587 38.27 25.10 -40.77
C VAL A 587 39.09 24.85 -42.07
N LEU A 588 38.78 25.22 -43.32
CA LEU A 588 38.02 26.33 -43.94
C LEU A 588 37.69 26.06 -45.44
N SER A 589 36.88 26.98 -45.96
CA SER A 589 36.38 27.27 -47.31
C SER A 589 37.38 27.41 -48.49
N SER A 590 36.78 27.28 -49.69
CA SER A 590 37.08 27.90 -51.00
C SER A 590 38.33 27.47 -51.80
N ASN A 591 38.13 26.79 -52.94
CA ASN A 591 38.27 27.37 -54.29
C ASN A 591 38.02 26.36 -55.43
N VAL A 592 37.51 26.92 -56.54
CA VAL A 592 37.18 26.38 -57.88
C VAL A 592 35.80 25.72 -58.03
#